data_AF-A0A7S2HDU5-F1
#
_entry.id   AF-A0A7S2HDU5-F1
#
_cell.length_a   1.000
_cell.length_b   1.000
_cell.length_c   1.000
_cell.angle_alpha   90.00
_cell.angle_beta   90.00
_cell.angle_gamma   90.00
#
_symmetry.space_group_name_H-M   'P 1'
#
loop_
_entity.id
_entity.type
_entity.pdbx_description
1 polymer ?
#
loop_
_entity_poly.entity_id
_entity_poly.type
_entity_poly.pdbx_seq_one_letter_code
_entity_poly.pdbx_strand_id
1 'polypeptide(L)'
;MASKCRAWAVVLTLEVLVPVCMAFALRAGPAGHDLRRCSLTGCAAENSWDSRLEELSDYARQWHNADAPLNTDLGRWCAVQRRLHMEGKLSERRETALAALDFSWESPSQVDNPEERYDWDKMCAHFVEYRAEHGDGQVPKKFQPDPALGGWVAAVRRKGAALGPKRVAALDAIGFEWKSTRQCGSAFMKMFRELRMFRDAHGHTDAPHDTELGRWCAAQRHIHKQGKLSETRAAYLEGIGFEWRA
;
A
#
# COMPACT_ATOMS: atom_id res chain seq x y z
N MET A 1 51.24 -26.96 -6.34
CA MET A 1 50.80 -26.32 -7.60
C MET A 1 49.64 -27.11 -8.19
N ALA A 2 48.56 -26.41 -8.53
CA ALA A 2 47.37 -26.85 -9.29
C ALA A 2 46.40 -27.87 -8.64
N SER A 3 45.52 -27.37 -7.78
CA SER A 3 44.21 -28.00 -7.51
C SER A 3 43.24 -27.65 -8.63
N LYS A 4 42.71 -28.67 -9.31
CA LYS A 4 41.73 -28.53 -10.41
C LYS A 4 40.31 -28.48 -9.86
N CYS A 5 39.59 -27.43 -10.25
CA CYS A 5 38.15 -27.24 -10.14
C CYS A 5 37.37 -28.38 -10.81
N ARG A 6 36.26 -28.82 -10.20
CA ARG A 6 35.09 -29.34 -10.93
C ARG A 6 33.81 -28.87 -10.24
N ALA A 7 33.09 -28.03 -10.96
CA ALA A 7 31.71 -27.65 -10.71
C ALA A 7 30.79 -28.86 -10.92
N TRP A 8 29.77 -29.01 -10.07
CA TRP A 8 28.60 -29.82 -10.35
C TRP A 8 27.38 -28.93 -10.24
N ALA A 9 26.70 -28.79 -11.38
CA ALA A 9 25.46 -28.07 -11.56
C ALA A 9 24.32 -28.77 -10.83
N VAL A 10 23.52 -28.01 -10.07
CA VAL A 10 22.22 -28.47 -9.59
C VAL A 10 21.17 -27.95 -10.57
N VAL A 11 20.67 -28.88 -11.37
CA VAL A 11 19.50 -28.72 -12.23
C VAL A 11 18.27 -28.88 -11.33
N LEU A 12 17.48 -27.80 -11.17
CA LEU A 12 16.15 -27.85 -10.56
C LEU A 12 15.12 -27.97 -11.69
N THR A 13 14.55 -29.15 -11.85
CA THR A 13 13.40 -29.41 -12.72
C THR A 13 12.10 -29.01 -12.04
N LEU A 14 11.26 -28.33 -12.82
CA LEU A 14 9.86 -27.96 -12.55
C LEU A 14 8.90 -29.17 -12.54
N GLU A 15 7.67 -28.86 -12.11
CA GLU A 15 6.41 -29.64 -12.06
C GLU A 15 6.14 -30.28 -10.68
N VAL A 16 5.00 -30.02 -9.99
CA VAL A 16 3.62 -30.23 -10.45
C VAL A 16 2.61 -29.24 -9.83
N LEU A 17 1.64 -28.86 -10.68
CA LEU A 17 0.36 -28.16 -10.47
C LEU A 17 -0.58 -28.78 -9.42
N VAL A 18 -1.26 -27.96 -8.60
CA VAL A 18 -2.70 -28.16 -8.24
C VAL A 18 -3.36 -26.78 -8.09
N PRO A 19 -4.55 -26.52 -8.70
CA PRO A 19 -5.22 -25.24 -8.66
C PRO A 19 -6.19 -25.14 -7.47
N VAL A 20 -6.28 -23.98 -6.83
CA VAL A 20 -7.45 -23.61 -6.03
C VAL A 20 -7.98 -22.28 -6.54
N CYS A 21 -8.98 -22.38 -7.41
CA CYS A 21 -9.95 -21.33 -7.65
C CYS A 21 -10.72 -21.09 -6.35
N MET A 22 -10.55 -19.93 -5.71
CA MET A 22 -11.59 -19.39 -4.84
C MET A 22 -12.33 -18.28 -5.57
N ALA A 23 -13.49 -18.68 -6.09
CA ALA A 23 -14.54 -17.80 -6.56
C ALA A 23 -14.95 -16.85 -5.43
N PHE A 24 -14.96 -15.56 -5.74
CA PHE A 24 -15.54 -14.51 -4.93
C PHE A 24 -17.06 -14.68 -4.93
N ALA A 25 -17.58 -15.47 -3.99
CA ALA A 25 -19.01 -15.64 -3.79
C ALA A 25 -19.55 -14.42 -3.03
N LEU A 26 -20.25 -13.56 -3.76
CA LEU A 26 -21.21 -12.60 -3.22
C LEU A 26 -22.14 -13.33 -2.23
N ARG A 27 -22.11 -12.94 -0.96
CA ARG A 27 -23.15 -13.35 0.00
C ARG A 27 -23.95 -12.14 0.44
N ALA A 28 -25.19 -12.11 -0.04
CA ALA A 28 -26.26 -11.26 0.41
C ALA A 28 -26.45 -11.35 1.93
N GLY A 29 -26.64 -10.21 2.58
CA GLY A 29 -26.96 -10.14 4.00
C GLY A 29 -28.39 -10.63 4.28
N PRO A 30 -28.64 -11.29 5.42
CA PRO A 30 -30.00 -11.48 5.89
C PRO A 30 -30.43 -10.29 6.75
N ALA A 31 -31.62 -9.79 6.42
CA ALA A 31 -32.41 -8.93 7.27
C ALA A 31 -32.89 -9.68 8.52
N GLY A 32 -33.07 -8.91 9.61
CA GLY A 32 -34.05 -9.18 10.66
C GLY A 32 -33.66 -10.24 11.69
N HIS A 33 -33.16 -9.78 12.85
CA HIS A 33 -33.44 -10.47 14.10
C HIS A 33 -33.80 -9.44 15.18
N ASP A 34 -35.08 -9.48 15.53
CA ASP A 34 -35.69 -8.90 16.72
C ASP A 34 -34.97 -9.44 17.96
N LEU A 35 -34.33 -8.55 18.73
CA LEU A 35 -33.90 -8.82 20.09
C LEU A 35 -34.62 -7.83 21.00
N ARG A 36 -35.84 -8.20 21.39
CA ARG A 36 -36.45 -7.75 22.63
C ARG A 36 -35.47 -7.99 23.78
N ARG A 37 -35.05 -6.92 24.46
CA ARG A 37 -34.48 -7.00 25.81
C ARG A 37 -35.19 -6.02 26.72
N CYS A 38 -35.59 -6.57 27.86
CA CYS A 38 -36.25 -5.93 28.99
C CYS A 38 -35.67 -4.56 29.32
N SER A 39 -36.57 -3.61 29.61
CA SER A 39 -36.28 -2.47 30.45
C SER A 39 -35.88 -2.97 31.84
N LEU A 40 -34.84 -2.37 32.43
CA LEU A 40 -34.84 -1.89 33.81
C LEU A 40 -33.54 -1.10 34.04
N THR A 41 -33.75 0.19 34.30
CA THR A 41 -32.95 1.05 35.18
C THR A 41 -31.48 1.32 34.87
N GLY A 42 -31.24 2.51 34.29
CA GLY A 42 -30.19 3.43 34.76
C GLY A 42 -28.76 3.15 34.27
N CYS A 43 -28.41 3.68 33.10
CA CYS A 43 -27.02 4.02 32.81
C CYS A 43 -26.99 5.41 32.19
N ALA A 44 -26.64 6.39 33.02
CA ALA A 44 -26.38 7.75 32.58
C ALA A 44 -25.23 7.71 31.57
N ALA A 45 -25.48 8.18 30.34
CA ALA A 45 -24.50 8.36 29.27
C ALA A 45 -23.52 7.19 29.09
N GLU A 46 -23.84 6.24 28.21
CA GLU A 46 -22.83 5.35 27.62
C GLU A 46 -21.60 6.19 27.28
N ASN A 47 -20.49 5.96 28.01
CA ASN A 47 -19.33 6.82 27.95
C ASN A 47 -18.86 6.90 26.50
N SER A 48 -18.80 8.12 25.96
CA SER A 48 -18.34 8.37 24.58
C SER A 48 -16.96 7.77 24.28
N TRP A 49 -16.17 7.46 25.31
CA TRP A 49 -14.89 6.76 25.19
C TRP A 49 -15.04 5.25 25.03
N ASP A 50 -15.90 4.60 25.83
CA ASP A 50 -16.11 3.15 25.77
C ASP A 50 -16.74 2.76 24.41
N SER A 51 -17.67 3.58 23.90
CA SER A 51 -18.25 3.40 22.56
C SER A 51 -17.21 3.52 21.43
N ARG A 52 -16.26 4.46 21.54
CA ARG A 52 -15.16 4.60 20.55
C ARG A 52 -14.15 3.46 20.64
N LEU A 53 -13.90 2.94 21.84
CA LEU A 53 -13.08 1.75 22.01
C LEU A 53 -13.73 0.52 21.37
N GLU A 54 -15.04 0.36 21.51
CA GLU A 54 -15.78 -0.71 20.83
C GLU A 54 -15.70 -0.57 19.31
N GLU A 55 -15.90 0.64 18.77
CA GLU A 55 -15.71 0.93 17.34
C GLU A 55 -14.28 0.58 16.87
N LEU A 56 -13.26 0.86 17.70
CA LEU A 56 -11.88 0.48 17.42
C LEU A 56 -11.66 -1.04 17.47
N SER A 57 -12.30 -1.73 18.41
CA SER A 57 -12.24 -3.19 18.50
C SER A 57 -12.87 -3.84 17.26
N ASP A 58 -13.98 -3.31 16.76
CA ASP A 58 -14.61 -3.80 15.52
C ASP A 58 -13.72 -3.54 14.31
N TYR A 59 -13.10 -2.36 14.26
CA TYR A 59 -12.11 -2.03 13.24
C TYR A 59 -10.92 -3.01 13.27
N ALA A 60 -10.37 -3.28 14.46
CA ALA A 60 -9.27 -4.23 14.63
C ALA A 60 -9.64 -5.66 14.26
N ARG A 61 -10.88 -6.09 14.48
CA ARG A 61 -11.37 -7.40 13.99
C ARG A 61 -11.44 -7.45 12.47
N GLN A 62 -11.84 -6.35 11.83
CA GLN A 62 -12.00 -6.28 10.38
C GLN A 62 -10.66 -6.18 9.64
N TRP A 63 -9.74 -5.38 10.15
CA TRP A 63 -8.49 -5.04 9.44
C TRP A 63 -7.24 -5.65 10.09
N HIS A 64 -7.40 -6.40 11.18
CA HIS A 64 -6.30 -6.98 11.96
C HIS A 64 -5.28 -5.95 12.48
N ASN A 65 -5.70 -4.68 12.60
CA ASN A 65 -4.91 -3.60 13.16
C ASN A 65 -5.79 -2.56 13.84
N ALA A 66 -5.31 -1.92 14.90
CA ALA A 66 -6.01 -0.86 15.61
C ALA A 66 -5.63 0.55 15.11
N ASP A 67 -5.35 0.68 13.81
CA ASP A 67 -4.83 1.91 13.18
C ASP A 67 -5.83 2.56 12.23
N ALA A 68 -6.93 3.04 12.82
CA ALA A 68 -7.97 3.71 12.06
C ALA A 68 -7.42 4.92 11.25
N PRO A 69 -7.84 5.10 9.98
CA PRO A 69 -7.30 6.15 9.12
C PRO A 69 -7.56 7.56 9.67
N LEU A 70 -6.54 8.43 9.69
CA LEU A 70 -6.63 9.79 10.26
C LEU A 70 -7.77 10.69 9.71
N ASN A 71 -8.34 10.39 8.54
CA ASN A 71 -9.47 11.15 8.00
C ASN A 71 -10.85 10.70 8.50
N THR A 72 -10.93 9.67 9.35
CA THR A 72 -12.17 9.24 10.00
C THR A 72 -12.27 9.83 11.41
N ASP A 73 -13.48 9.84 11.98
CA ASP A 73 -13.65 10.23 13.38
C ASP A 73 -12.89 9.33 14.33
N LEU A 74 -12.90 8.02 14.06
CA LEU A 74 -12.15 7.03 14.82
C LEU A 74 -10.63 7.29 14.75
N GLY A 75 -10.09 7.59 13.56
CA GLY A 75 -8.67 7.92 13.41
C GLY A 75 -8.27 9.22 14.12
N ARG A 76 -9.14 10.25 14.10
CA ARG A 76 -8.95 11.47 14.90
C ARG A 76 -8.97 11.16 16.39
N TRP A 77 -9.89 10.31 16.84
CA TRP A 77 -9.97 9.88 18.23
C TRP A 77 -8.72 9.11 18.68
N CYS A 78 -8.19 8.21 17.83
CA CYS A 78 -6.93 7.51 18.06
C CYS A 78 -5.76 8.48 18.20
N ALA A 79 -5.69 9.51 17.35
CA ALA A 79 -4.66 10.56 17.45
C ALA A 79 -4.73 11.33 18.78
N VAL A 80 -5.94 11.58 19.29
CA VAL A 80 -6.12 12.18 20.62
C VAL A 80 -5.58 11.26 21.72
N GLN A 81 -5.80 9.94 21.63
CA GLN A 81 -5.28 9.00 22.63
C GLN A 81 -3.75 8.99 22.66
N ARG A 82 -3.11 8.96 21.48
CA ARG A 82 -1.64 9.06 21.36
C ARG A 82 -1.09 10.33 21.99
N ARG A 83 -1.73 11.48 21.73
CA ARG A 83 -1.34 12.76 22.33
C ARG A 83 -1.50 12.74 23.86
N LEU A 84 -2.62 12.24 24.38
CA LEU A 84 -2.85 12.17 25.82
C LEU A 84 -1.86 11.24 26.54
N HIS A 85 -1.49 10.12 25.91
CA HIS A 85 -0.46 9.22 26.42
C HIS A 85 0.91 9.90 26.46
N MET A 86 1.32 10.56 25.36
CA MET A 86 2.57 11.33 25.32
C MET A 86 2.63 12.42 26.40
N GLU A 87 1.50 13.07 26.68
CA GLU A 87 1.39 14.10 27.73
C GLU A 87 1.27 13.52 29.15
N GLY A 88 1.21 12.19 29.32
CA GLY A 88 0.99 11.53 30.61
C GLY A 88 -0.38 11.80 31.23
N LYS A 89 -1.38 12.18 30.42
CA LYS A 89 -2.74 12.54 30.85
C LYS A 89 -3.77 11.44 30.60
N LEU A 90 -3.35 10.32 30.01
CA LEU A 90 -4.20 9.18 29.79
C LEU A 90 -4.27 8.32 31.06
N SER A 91 -5.45 7.85 31.43
CA SER A 91 -5.60 7.02 32.62
C SER A 91 -5.13 5.58 32.37
N GLU A 92 -4.62 4.92 33.40
CA GLU A 92 -4.15 3.52 33.35
C GLU A 92 -5.21 2.56 32.79
N ARG A 93 -6.50 2.75 33.15
CA ARG A 93 -7.62 1.98 32.59
C ARG A 93 -7.67 2.08 31.06
N ARG A 94 -7.47 3.28 30.51
CA ARG A 94 -7.56 3.52 29.06
C ARG A 94 -6.33 2.98 28.33
N GLU A 95 -5.15 3.12 28.93
CA GLU A 95 -3.91 2.54 28.40
C GLU A 95 -4.00 1.01 28.33
N THR A 96 -4.45 0.38 29.41
CA THR A 96 -4.65 -1.08 29.48
C THR A 96 -5.65 -1.56 28.43
N ALA A 97 -6.77 -0.85 28.26
CA ALA A 97 -7.80 -1.21 27.29
C ALA A 97 -7.32 -1.06 25.82
N LEU A 98 -6.50 -0.06 25.53
CA LEU A 98 -5.89 0.12 24.20
C LEU A 98 -4.79 -0.91 23.95
N ALA A 99 -3.97 -1.23 24.96
CA ALA A 99 -2.95 -2.28 24.87
C ALA A 99 -3.55 -3.66 24.56
N ALA A 100 -4.75 -3.95 25.06
CA ALA A 100 -5.47 -5.19 24.76
C ALA A 100 -5.87 -5.34 23.27
N LEU A 101 -5.88 -4.23 22.50
CA LEU A 101 -6.16 -4.21 21.06
C LEU A 101 -4.86 -4.14 20.22
N ASP A 102 -3.69 -4.29 20.85
CA ASP A 102 -2.38 -4.05 20.23
C ASP A 102 -2.30 -2.65 19.58
N PHE A 103 -2.86 -1.65 20.26
CA PHE A 103 -2.91 -0.28 19.76
C PHE A 103 -1.53 0.35 19.69
N SER A 104 -1.12 0.73 18.48
CA SER A 104 0.14 1.46 18.28
C SER A 104 0.05 2.90 18.79
N TRP A 105 0.89 3.22 19.78
CA TRP A 105 1.08 4.59 20.28
C TRP A 105 1.76 5.51 19.29
N GLU A 106 2.44 4.95 18.29
CA GLU A 106 3.06 5.71 17.22
C GLU A 106 2.15 5.78 15.99
N SER A 107 1.97 6.97 15.42
CA SER A 107 1.14 7.14 14.21
C SER A 107 1.77 6.46 12.99
N PRO A 108 1.20 5.38 12.41
CA PRO A 108 1.84 4.65 11.30
C PRO A 108 1.98 5.51 10.03
N SER A 109 1.15 6.55 9.91
CA SER A 109 1.09 7.42 8.73
C SER A 109 2.05 8.61 8.77
N GLN A 110 2.72 8.84 9.92
CA GLN A 110 3.68 9.92 10.15
C GLN A 110 5.07 9.34 10.42
N VAL A 111 5.68 8.78 9.37
CA VAL A 111 7.03 8.23 9.40
C VAL A 111 8.00 9.28 8.86
N ASP A 112 8.87 9.78 9.73
CA ASP A 112 9.92 10.73 9.37
C ASP A 112 11.21 10.00 8.99
N ASN A 113 11.65 9.04 9.80
CA ASN A 113 12.80 8.19 9.49
C ASN A 113 12.40 6.71 9.36
N PRO A 114 12.18 6.20 8.13
CA PRO A 114 11.71 4.82 7.92
C PRO A 114 12.76 3.76 8.29
N GLU A 115 14.03 4.13 8.39
CA GLU A 115 15.14 3.21 8.65
C GLU A 115 15.34 2.88 10.12
N GLU A 116 15.00 3.82 11.00
CA GLU A 116 15.07 3.64 12.45
C GLU A 116 13.77 3.09 13.00
N ARG A 117 12.65 3.46 12.38
CA ARG A 117 11.31 3.16 12.87
C ARG A 117 10.84 1.74 12.59
N TYR A 118 11.30 1.14 11.49
CA TYR A 118 10.85 -0.17 11.07
C TYR A 118 12.02 -1.10 10.80
N ASP A 119 11.77 -2.38 11.04
CA ASP A 119 12.61 -3.46 10.52
C ASP A 119 12.53 -3.44 8.99
N TRP A 120 13.65 -3.09 8.35
CA TRP A 120 13.73 -2.87 6.91
C TRP A 120 13.38 -4.12 6.11
N ASP A 121 13.83 -5.30 6.57
CA ASP A 121 13.67 -6.55 5.85
C ASP A 121 12.21 -7.00 5.90
N LYS A 122 11.54 -6.81 7.05
CA LYS A 122 10.10 -7.07 7.19
C LYS A 122 9.26 -6.16 6.29
N MET A 123 9.57 -4.86 6.24
CA MET A 123 8.84 -3.93 5.37
C MET A 123 9.03 -4.25 3.88
N CYS A 124 10.23 -4.70 3.49
CA CYS A 124 10.48 -5.18 2.14
C CYS A 124 9.64 -6.43 1.83
N ALA A 125 9.50 -7.36 2.78
CA ALA A 125 8.64 -8.54 2.63
C ALA A 125 7.16 -8.16 2.45
N HIS A 126 6.63 -7.27 3.30
CA HIS A 126 5.26 -6.75 3.19
C HIS A 126 5.03 -6.06 1.83
N PHE A 127 6.02 -5.32 1.32
CA PHE A 127 5.92 -4.71 0.00
C PHE A 127 5.85 -5.75 -1.13
N VAL A 128 6.63 -6.84 -1.03
CA VAL A 128 6.60 -7.94 -2.00
C VAL A 128 5.24 -8.64 -1.98
N GLU A 129 4.68 -8.90 -0.80
CA GLU A 129 3.34 -9.46 -0.64
C GLU A 129 2.27 -8.56 -1.26
N TYR A 130 2.29 -7.26 -0.94
CA TYR A 130 1.39 -6.29 -1.56
C TYR A 130 1.44 -6.35 -3.09
N ARG A 131 2.64 -6.39 -3.66
CA ARG A 131 2.84 -6.42 -5.11
C ARG A 131 2.35 -7.72 -5.72
N ALA A 132 2.51 -8.86 -5.04
CA ALA A 132 1.99 -10.13 -5.48
C ALA A 132 0.44 -10.13 -5.52
N GLU A 133 -0.20 -9.52 -4.53
CA GLU A 133 -1.66 -9.44 -4.45
C GLU A 133 -2.28 -8.43 -5.43
N HIS A 134 -1.64 -7.26 -5.59
CA HIS A 134 -2.22 -6.13 -6.33
C HIS A 134 -1.69 -6.01 -7.76
N GLY A 135 -0.61 -6.72 -8.10
CA GLY A 135 0.03 -6.70 -9.42
C GLY A 135 0.88 -5.46 -9.71
N ASP A 136 0.84 -4.43 -8.86
CA ASP A 136 1.67 -3.22 -8.97
C ASP A 136 2.31 -2.80 -7.63
N GLY A 137 3.34 -1.94 -7.69
CA GLY A 137 4.06 -1.43 -6.52
C GLY A 137 3.48 -0.13 -5.95
N GLN A 138 2.25 0.24 -6.30
CA GLN A 138 1.68 1.55 -5.98
C GLN A 138 0.87 1.55 -4.68
N VAL A 139 1.55 1.19 -3.59
CA VAL A 139 0.96 1.23 -2.25
C VAL A 139 0.42 2.64 -1.93
N PRO A 140 -0.88 2.78 -1.60
CA PRO A 140 -1.46 4.03 -1.14
C PRO A 140 -0.89 4.46 0.21
N LYS A 141 -0.71 5.78 0.43
CA LYS A 141 -0.29 6.30 1.75
C LYS A 141 -1.23 5.88 2.89
N LYS A 142 -2.52 5.73 2.59
CA LYS A 142 -3.57 5.34 3.55
C LYS A 142 -4.06 3.92 3.25
N PHE A 143 -3.13 2.98 3.11
CA PHE A 143 -3.44 1.58 2.89
C PHE A 143 -4.03 1.00 4.19
N GLN A 144 -5.32 0.63 4.18
CA GLN A 144 -6.03 0.21 5.39
C GLN A 144 -5.64 -1.19 5.90
N PRO A 145 -5.40 -2.19 5.03
CA PRO A 145 -4.92 -3.50 5.47
C PRO A 145 -3.59 -3.41 6.21
N ASP A 146 -2.68 -2.56 5.74
CA ASP A 146 -1.39 -2.31 6.39
C ASP A 146 -1.03 -0.80 6.37
N PRO A 147 -1.49 -0.05 7.39
CA PRO A 147 -1.22 1.39 7.49
C PRO A 147 0.27 1.70 7.68
N ALA A 148 1.04 0.79 8.28
CA ALA A 148 2.47 0.92 8.46
C ALA A 148 3.19 0.85 7.10
N LEU A 149 2.83 -0.10 6.24
CA LEU A 149 3.35 -0.18 4.87
C LEU A 149 3.02 1.07 4.06
N GLY A 150 1.78 1.56 4.10
CA GLY A 150 1.40 2.79 3.41
C GLY A 150 2.22 4.01 3.85
N GLY A 151 2.47 4.14 5.16
CA GLY A 151 3.31 5.19 5.73
C GLY A 151 4.79 5.03 5.36
N TRP A 152 5.32 3.81 5.48
CA TRP A 152 6.70 3.45 5.16
C TRP A 152 7.02 3.71 3.69
N VAL A 153 6.20 3.24 2.74
CA VAL A 153 6.38 3.51 1.31
C VAL A 153 6.39 5.01 1.03
N ALA A 154 5.49 5.77 1.67
CA ALA A 154 5.45 7.22 1.51
C ALA A 154 6.69 7.92 2.08
N ALA A 155 7.32 7.39 3.13
CA ALA A 155 8.56 7.91 3.70
C ALA A 155 9.78 7.52 2.86
N VAL A 156 9.86 6.27 2.41
CA VAL A 156 10.89 5.77 1.49
C VAL A 156 10.92 6.60 0.21
N ARG A 157 9.77 6.86 -0.43
CA ARG A 157 9.67 7.72 -1.61
C ARG A 157 10.14 9.15 -1.35
N ARG A 158 9.86 9.70 -0.16
CA ARG A 158 10.29 11.06 0.23
C ARG A 158 11.80 11.16 0.42
N LYS A 159 12.40 10.13 1.02
CA LYS A 159 13.84 10.08 1.29
C LYS A 159 14.64 9.76 0.02
N GLY A 160 14.11 8.90 -0.85
CA GLY A 160 14.69 8.64 -2.17
C GLY A 160 16.17 8.23 -2.10
N ALA A 161 17.02 8.90 -2.89
CA ALA A 161 18.46 8.63 -2.91
C ALA A 161 19.16 8.81 -1.54
N ALA A 162 18.59 9.59 -0.61
CA ALA A 162 19.15 9.78 0.72
C ALA A 162 19.06 8.52 1.62
N LEU A 163 18.40 7.45 1.17
CA LEU A 163 18.42 6.13 1.84
C LEU A 163 19.77 5.42 1.74
N GLY A 164 20.65 5.91 0.86
CA GLY A 164 21.93 5.29 0.55
C GLY A 164 21.82 4.19 -0.52
N PRO A 165 22.91 3.94 -1.26
CA PRO A 165 22.88 3.13 -2.48
C PRO A 165 22.48 1.67 -2.25
N LYS A 166 22.86 1.09 -1.10
CA LYS A 166 22.51 -0.30 -0.77
C LYS A 166 21.00 -0.51 -0.66
N ARG A 167 20.29 0.39 0.04
CA ARG A 167 18.84 0.31 0.22
C ARG A 167 18.08 0.61 -1.06
N VAL A 168 18.54 1.61 -1.83
CA VAL A 168 17.98 1.91 -3.15
C VAL A 168 18.07 0.69 -4.06
N ALA A 169 19.25 0.06 -4.16
CA ALA A 169 19.43 -1.13 -4.98
C ALA A 169 18.57 -2.32 -4.52
N ALA A 170 18.39 -2.52 -3.21
CA ALA A 170 17.50 -3.56 -2.68
C ALA A 170 16.02 -3.30 -3.06
N LEU A 171 15.58 -2.04 -2.97
CA LEU A 171 14.23 -1.62 -3.38
C LEU A 171 14.03 -1.79 -4.90
N ASP A 172 15.02 -1.42 -5.70
CA ASP A 172 14.98 -1.62 -7.15
C ASP A 172 14.88 -3.10 -7.52
N ALA A 173 15.60 -3.98 -6.80
CA ALA A 173 15.56 -5.43 -7.02
C ALA A 173 14.17 -6.04 -6.75
N ILE A 174 13.43 -5.51 -5.79
CA ILE A 174 12.03 -5.91 -5.52
C ILE A 174 11.02 -5.11 -6.37
N GLY A 175 11.50 -4.31 -7.32
CA GLY A 175 10.73 -3.46 -8.24
C GLY A 175 9.88 -2.41 -7.54
N PHE A 176 10.46 -1.74 -6.56
CA PHE A 176 9.86 -0.60 -5.88
C PHE A 176 9.63 0.57 -6.85
N GLU A 177 8.40 1.07 -6.87
CA GLU A 177 8.06 2.19 -7.75
C GLU A 177 8.24 3.52 -6.99
N TRP A 178 9.33 4.22 -7.30
CA TRP A 178 9.74 5.47 -6.64
C TRP A 178 8.80 6.64 -6.89
N LYS A 179 8.12 6.68 -8.04
CA LYS A 179 7.18 7.75 -8.38
C LYS A 179 5.79 7.36 -7.92
N SER A 180 5.06 8.29 -7.30
CA SER A 180 3.66 8.06 -6.89
C SER A 180 2.71 8.36 -8.04
N THR A 181 1.69 7.52 -8.22
CA THR A 181 0.64 7.70 -9.23
C THR A 181 -0.29 8.88 -8.99
N ARG A 182 -0.32 9.44 -7.77
CA ARG A 182 -1.28 10.48 -7.37
C ARG A 182 -1.23 11.71 -8.28
N GLN A 183 -0.03 12.09 -8.72
CA GLN A 183 0.16 13.28 -9.57
C GLN A 183 -0.20 13.04 -11.04
N CYS A 184 -0.28 11.78 -11.47
CA CYS A 184 -0.57 11.44 -12.86
C CYS A 184 -2.07 11.49 -13.18
N GLY A 185 -2.92 11.19 -12.19
CA GLY A 185 -4.37 11.08 -12.35
C GLY A 185 -4.81 9.68 -12.82
N SER A 186 -6.01 9.26 -12.41
CA SER A 186 -6.53 7.89 -12.65
C SER A 186 -6.65 7.54 -14.13
N ALA A 187 -7.09 8.48 -14.97
CA ALA A 187 -7.23 8.27 -16.42
C ALA A 187 -5.87 8.01 -17.10
N PHE A 188 -4.83 8.77 -16.73
CA PHE A 188 -3.47 8.53 -17.23
C PHE A 188 -2.97 7.15 -16.80
N MET A 189 -3.14 6.81 -15.52
CA MET A 189 -2.65 5.54 -14.99
C MET A 189 -3.36 4.32 -15.55
N LYS A 190 -4.65 4.44 -15.92
CA LYS A 190 -5.37 3.38 -16.64
C LYS A 190 -4.66 3.07 -17.96
N MET A 191 -4.51 4.07 -18.83
CA MET A 191 -3.86 3.89 -20.14
C MET A 191 -2.38 3.50 -20.01
N PHE A 192 -1.68 4.02 -19.00
CA PHE A 192 -0.30 3.63 -18.72
C PHE A 192 -0.18 2.14 -18.38
N ARG A 193 -1.11 1.58 -17.59
CA ARG A 193 -1.12 0.13 -17.29
C ARG A 193 -1.40 -0.68 -18.55
N GLU A 194 -2.32 -0.24 -19.40
CA GLU A 194 -2.55 -0.88 -20.71
C GLU A 194 -1.30 -0.85 -21.59
N LEU A 195 -0.57 0.27 -21.62
CA LEU A 195 0.69 0.37 -22.34
C LEU A 195 1.77 -0.57 -21.78
N ARG A 196 1.86 -0.68 -20.45
CA ARG A 196 2.78 -1.60 -19.79
C ARG A 196 2.48 -3.05 -20.17
N MET A 197 1.21 -3.45 -20.13
CA MET A 197 0.79 -4.78 -20.57
C MET A 197 1.10 -5.02 -22.06
N PHE A 198 0.85 -4.03 -22.91
CA PHE A 198 1.19 -4.11 -24.33
C PHE A 198 2.68 -4.34 -24.54
N ARG A 199 3.53 -3.57 -23.84
CA ARG A 199 4.98 -3.72 -23.86
C ARG A 199 5.42 -5.09 -23.37
N ASP A 200 4.86 -5.57 -22.27
CA ASP A 200 5.25 -6.87 -21.71
C ASP A 200 4.88 -8.02 -22.66
N ALA A 201 3.82 -7.85 -23.47
CA ALA A 201 3.41 -8.81 -24.49
C ALA A 201 4.19 -8.70 -25.82
N HIS A 202 4.57 -7.50 -26.25
CA HIS A 202 5.13 -7.26 -27.60
C HIS A 202 6.62 -6.84 -27.60
N GLY A 203 7.18 -6.49 -26.45
CA GLY A 203 8.55 -6.03 -26.29
C GLY A 203 8.78 -4.55 -26.63
N HIS A 204 7.77 -3.80 -27.07
CA HIS A 204 7.86 -2.38 -27.44
C HIS A 204 6.64 -1.57 -26.98
N THR A 205 6.73 -0.24 -26.99
CA THR A 205 5.62 0.66 -26.62
C THR A 205 4.86 1.23 -27.83
N ASP A 206 5.19 0.77 -29.05
CA ASP A 206 4.54 1.23 -30.28
C ASP A 206 3.18 0.55 -30.51
N ALA A 207 2.16 1.03 -29.81
CA ALA A 207 0.79 0.53 -29.93
C ALA A 207 0.14 0.97 -31.26
N PRO A 208 -0.65 0.12 -31.93
CA PRO A 208 -1.26 0.43 -33.22
C PRO A 208 -2.09 1.72 -33.20
N HIS A 209 -1.87 2.59 -34.19
CA HIS A 209 -2.39 3.96 -34.23
C HIS A 209 -3.93 4.07 -34.23
N ASP A 210 -4.63 3.08 -34.74
CA ASP A 210 -6.10 3.01 -34.81
C ASP A 210 -6.76 2.63 -33.48
N THR A 211 -5.98 2.15 -32.51
CA THR A 211 -6.47 1.79 -31.18
C THR A 211 -6.63 3.00 -30.26
N GLU A 212 -7.38 2.85 -29.17
CA GLU A 212 -7.41 3.86 -28.09
C GLU A 212 -6.01 4.10 -27.50
N LEU A 213 -5.25 3.02 -27.30
CA LEU A 213 -3.89 3.07 -26.76
C LEU A 213 -2.91 3.81 -27.69
N GLY A 214 -2.94 3.53 -28.99
CA GLY A 214 -2.10 4.22 -29.98
C GLY A 214 -2.43 5.71 -30.09
N ARG A 215 -3.71 6.08 -30.10
CA ARG A 215 -4.16 7.48 -30.05
C ARG A 215 -3.71 8.18 -28.76
N TRP A 216 -3.79 7.48 -27.62
CA TRP A 216 -3.30 8.00 -26.35
C TRP A 216 -1.78 8.22 -26.36
N CYS A 217 -1.00 7.29 -26.90
CA CYS A 217 0.46 7.44 -27.06
C CYS A 217 0.81 8.63 -27.94
N ALA A 218 0.11 8.81 -29.07
CA ALA A 218 0.28 9.97 -29.95
C ALA A 218 -0.03 11.29 -29.22
N ALA A 219 -1.09 11.32 -28.40
CA ALA A 219 -1.40 12.48 -27.57
C ALA A 219 -0.30 12.78 -26.53
N GLN A 220 0.28 11.76 -25.88
CA GLN A 220 1.40 11.95 -24.95
C GLN A 220 2.62 12.54 -25.67
N ARG A 221 2.99 12.02 -26.85
CA ARG A 221 4.06 12.57 -27.69
C ARG A 221 3.82 14.03 -28.07
N HIS A 222 2.59 14.37 -28.46
CA HIS A 222 2.22 15.74 -28.81
C HIS A 222 2.35 16.71 -27.63
N ILE A 223 1.82 16.35 -26.46
CA ILE A 223 1.87 17.17 -25.24
C ILE A 223 3.33 17.31 -24.75
N HIS A 224 4.14 16.27 -24.86
CA HIS A 224 5.57 16.29 -24.54
C HIS A 224 6.34 17.24 -25.46
N LYS A 225 6.09 17.18 -26.79
CA LYS A 225 6.68 18.11 -27.76
C LYS A 225 6.36 19.58 -27.46
N GLN A 226 5.20 19.85 -26.87
CA GLN A 226 4.79 21.20 -26.44
C GLN A 226 5.41 21.63 -25.09
N GLY A 227 6.17 20.76 -24.41
CA GLY A 227 6.69 21.02 -23.07
C GLY A 227 5.61 21.08 -21.98
N LYS A 228 4.39 20.57 -22.25
CA LYS A 228 3.24 20.62 -21.32
C LYS A 228 3.03 19.33 -20.54
N LEU A 229 3.80 18.29 -20.84
CA LEU A 229 3.68 17.03 -20.12
C LEU A 229 4.38 17.17 -18.76
N SER A 230 3.66 16.88 -17.67
CA SER A 230 4.26 16.91 -16.34
C SER A 230 5.44 15.93 -16.26
N GLU A 231 6.52 16.33 -15.58
CA GLU A 231 7.72 15.50 -15.35
C GLU A 231 7.39 14.12 -14.76
N THR A 232 6.40 14.04 -13.86
CA THR A 232 5.98 12.77 -13.26
C THR A 232 5.43 11.81 -14.32
N ARG A 233 4.55 12.28 -15.22
CA ARG A 233 4.03 11.47 -16.33
C ARG A 233 5.11 11.08 -17.33
N ALA A 234 6.00 12.01 -17.69
CA ALA A 234 7.11 11.74 -18.59
C ALA A 234 7.99 10.61 -18.05
N ALA A 235 8.32 10.66 -16.77
CA ALA A 235 9.17 9.65 -16.17
C ALA A 235 8.52 8.27 -15.99
N TYR A 236 7.20 8.19 -15.84
CA TYR A 236 6.50 6.90 -15.92
C TYR A 236 6.68 6.27 -17.30
N LEU A 237 6.48 7.07 -18.35
CA LEU A 237 6.64 6.63 -19.74
C LEU A 237 8.10 6.23 -20.03
N GLU A 238 9.07 7.05 -19.62
CA GLU A 238 10.50 6.72 -19.72
C GLU A 238 10.86 5.44 -18.95
N GLY A 239 10.25 5.21 -17.79
CA GLY A 239 10.48 4.02 -16.96
C GLY A 239 10.11 2.70 -17.64
N ILE A 240 9.24 2.72 -18.65
CA ILE A 240 8.91 1.56 -19.48
C ILE A 240 9.59 1.62 -20.86
N GLY A 241 10.50 2.57 -21.08
CA GLY A 241 11.19 2.75 -22.37
C GLY A 241 10.29 3.33 -23.46
N PHE A 242 9.36 4.21 -23.12
CA PHE A 242 8.46 4.82 -24.09
C PHE A 242 9.22 5.65 -25.15
N GLU A 243 8.96 5.36 -26.41
CA GLU A 243 9.58 6.05 -27.54
C GLU A 243 8.87 7.38 -27.84
N TRP A 244 9.60 8.48 -27.59
CA TRP A 244 9.12 9.84 -27.84
C TRP A 244 9.17 10.24 -29.32
N ARG A 245 10.04 9.59 -30.10
CA ARG A 245 10.15 9.81 -31.54
C ARG A 245 9.24 8.80 -32.23
N ALA A 246 8.24 9.29 -32.96
CA ALA A 246 7.54 8.49 -33.96
C ALA A 246 8.37 8.47 -35.24
#